data_AF-A0A3A8APV3-F1
#
_entry.id   AF-A0A3A8APV3-F1
#
_cell.length_a   1.000
_cell.length_b   1.000
_cell.length_c   1.000
_cell.angle_alpha   90.00
_cell.angle_beta   90.00
_cell.angle_gamma   90.00
#
_symmetry.space_group_name_H-M   'P 1'
#
loop_
_entity.id
_entity.type
_entity.pdbx_description
1 polymer ?
#
loop_
_entity_poly.entity_id
_entity_poly.type
_entity_poly.pdbx_seq_one_letter_code
_entity_poly.pdbx_strand_id
1 'polypeptide(L)' 'MSHPIENPDLPLDELMTRWPETIRVFLDYRLLCVGCLIAPFHTVIDACREHGVDEQSFRADLHRAIGAQLRPSLNRTS' A
#
# COMPACT_ATOMS: atom_id res chain seq x y z
N MET A 1 -13.10 -12.00 7.86
CA MET A 1 -13.36 -10.84 6.98
C MET A 1 -12.08 -10.58 6.22
N SER A 2 -12.02 -11.01 4.96
CA SER A 2 -10.84 -10.79 4.12
C SER A 2 -10.70 -9.29 3.86
N HIS A 3 -9.54 -8.73 4.16
CA HIS A 3 -9.32 -7.29 3.96
C HIS A 3 -8.98 -7.08 2.47
N PRO A 4 -9.50 -6.04 1.79
CA PRO A 4 -9.25 -5.84 0.36
C PRO A 4 -7.77 -5.70 0.01
N ILE A 5 -6.92 -5.33 0.98
CA ILE A 5 -5.46 -5.27 0.83
C ILE A 5 -4.79 -6.63 0.55
N GLU A 6 -5.45 -7.72 0.92
CA GLU A 6 -4.95 -9.07 0.63
C GLU A 6 -5.11 -9.41 -0.85
N ASN A 7 -5.94 -8.66 -1.59
CA ASN A 7 -6.15 -8.85 -3.02
C ASN A 7 -4.90 -8.41 -3.81
N PRO A 8 -4.14 -9.33 -4.45
CA PRO A 8 -3.00 -8.99 -5.29
C PRO A 8 -3.37 -8.08 -6.47
N ASP A 9 -4.59 -8.21 -6.98
CA ASP A 9 -5.08 -7.48 -8.15
C ASP A 9 -5.67 -6.11 -7.79
N LEU A 10 -5.57 -5.69 -6.52
CA LEU A 10 -6.06 -4.38 -6.10
C LEU A 10 -5.24 -3.28 -6.79
N PRO A 11 -5.89 -2.36 -7.53
CA PRO A 11 -5.21 -1.22 -8.12
C PRO A 11 -4.55 -0.35 -7.04
N LEU A 12 -3.33 0.11 -7.34
CA LEU A 12 -2.57 0.94 -6.41
C LEU A 12 -3.28 2.27 -6.10
N ASP A 13 -4.03 2.84 -7.04
CA ASP A 13 -4.81 4.06 -6.81
C ASP A 13 -5.93 3.83 -5.79
N GLU A 14 -6.63 2.70 -5.86
CA GLU A 14 -7.67 2.35 -4.90
C GLU A 14 -7.05 2.06 -3.52
N LEU A 15 -5.91 1.35 -3.48
CA LEU A 15 -5.16 1.09 -2.26
C LEU A 15 -4.75 2.41 -1.56
N MET A 16 -4.13 3.33 -2.29
CA MET A 16 -3.66 4.60 -1.73
C MET A 16 -4.82 5.55 -1.38
N THR A 17 -5.93 5.49 -2.12
CA THR A 17 -7.14 6.26 -1.80
C THR A 17 -7.79 5.77 -0.51
N ARG A 18 -7.87 4.45 -0.32
CA ARG A 18 -8.48 3.84 0.87
C ARG A 18 -7.54 3.89 2.09
N TRP A 19 -6.24 3.80 1.87
CA TRP A 19 -5.21 3.80 2.92
C TRP A 19 -4.03 4.72 2.55
N PRO A 20 -4.17 6.04 2.73
CA PRO A 20 -3.12 6.99 2.37
C PRO A 20 -1.82 6.79 3.16
N GLU A 21 -1.86 6.19 4.35
CA GLU A 21 -0.66 5.79 5.09
C GLU A 21 0.25 4.82 4.32
N THR A 22 -0.31 4.01 3.41
CA THR A 22 0.48 3.08 2.59
C THR A 22 1.43 3.82 1.67
N ILE A 23 1.13 5.07 1.28
CA ILE A 23 1.98 5.91 0.42
C ILE A 23 3.41 6.02 1.01
N ARG A 24 3.55 6.11 2.34
CA ARG A 24 4.87 6.15 2.98
C ARG A 24 5.66 4.87 2.71
N VAL A 25 5.02 3.70 2.76
CA VAL A 25 5.65 2.41 2.45
C VAL A 25 6.15 2.40 1.00
N PHE A 26 5.34 2.85 0.03
CA PHE A 26 5.81 2.97 -1.36
C PHE A 26 7.04 3.89 -1.50
N LEU A 27 7.08 5.00 -0.77
CA LEU A 27 8.22 5.93 -0.77
C LEU A 27 9.48 5.31 -0.12
N ASP A 28 9.32 4.60 1.00
CA ASP A 28 10.43 3.97 1.73
C ASP A 28 11.11 2.86 0.89
N TYR A 29 10.31 2.12 0.12
CA TYR A 29 10.80 1.13 -0.84
C TYR A 29 11.33 1.74 -2.15
N ARG A 30 11.35 3.07 -2.27
CA ARG A 30 11.70 3.82 -3.48
C ARG A 30 10.95 3.34 -4.74
N LEU A 31 9.73 2.85 -4.56
CA LEU A 31 8.83 2.53 -5.65
C LEU A 31 8.40 3.86 -6.28
N LEU A 32 9.03 4.22 -7.40
CA LEU A 32 8.78 5.46 -8.17
C LEU A 32 7.37 5.50 -8.80
N CYS A 33 6.51 4.54 -8.47
CA CYS A 33 5.11 4.47 -8.89
C CYS A 33 4.27 5.65 -8.37
N VAL A 34 4.71 6.34 -7.30
CA VAL A 34 4.06 7.56 -6.80
C VAL A 34 4.30 8.71 -7.78
N GLY A 35 3.32 8.96 -8.65
CA GLY A 35 3.35 10.01 -9.68
C GLY A 35 3.67 9.52 -11.10
N CYS A 36 3.78 8.20 -11.33
CA CYS A 36 3.94 7.64 -12.67
C CYS A 36 2.57 7.39 -13.32
N LEU A 37 2.40 7.78 -14.59
CA LEU A 37 1.14 7.65 -15.35
C LEU A 37 0.66 6.21 -15.56
N ILE A 38 1.48 5.21 -15.24
CA ILE A 38 1.17 3.78 -15.37
C ILE A 38 0.63 3.18 -14.05
N ALA A 39 0.67 3.93 -12.93
CA ALA A 39 0.20 3.48 -11.61
C ALA A 39 -1.22 2.86 -11.55
N PRO A 40 -2.22 3.28 -12.37
CA PRO A 40 -3.54 2.64 -12.39
C PRO A 40 -3.55 1.22 -12.99
N PHE A 41 -2.49 0.85 -13.72
CA PHE A 41 -2.39 -0.42 -14.45
C PHE A 41 -1.41 -1.41 -13.81
N HIS A 42 -0.63 -0.99 -12.80
CA HIS A 42 0.27 -1.86 -12.07
C HIS A 42 -0.38 -2.35 -10.79
N THR A 43 -0.32 -3.67 -10.61
CA THR A 43 -0.69 -4.32 -9.35
C THR A 43 0.47 -4.24 -8.35
N VAL A 44 0.20 -4.60 -7.08
CA VAL A 44 1.24 -4.74 -6.05
C VAL A 44 2.31 -5.75 -6.49
N ILE A 45 1.92 -6.81 -7.20
CA ILE A 45 2.84 -7.85 -7.69
C ILE A 45 3.76 -7.30 -8.80
N ASP A 46 3.23 -6.49 -9.72
CA ASP A 46 4.03 -5.92 -10.80
C ASP A 46 5.09 -4.97 -10.26
N ALA A 47 4.73 -4.11 -9.30
CA ALA A 47 5.68 -3.22 -8.64
C ALA A 47 6.78 -4.01 -7.90
N CYS A 48 6.43 -5.12 -7.23
CA CYS A 48 7.43 -5.95 -6.55
C CYS A 48 8.40 -6.61 -7.54
N ARG A 49 7.89 -7.16 -8.65
CA ARG A 49 8.71 -7.81 -9.69
C ARG A 49 9.62 -6.84 -10.41
N GLU A 50 9.11 -5.68 -10.80
CA GLU A 50 9.88 -4.68 -11.57
C GLU A 50 11.03 -4.09 -10.75
N HIS A 51 10.82 -3.91 -9.45
CA HIS A 51 11.81 -3.30 -8.54
C HIS A 51 12.61 -4.32 -7.72
N GLY A 52 12.39 -5.62 -7.91
CA GLY A 52 13.08 -6.67 -7.16
C GLY A 52 12.80 -6.65 -5.65
N VAL A 53 11.61 -6.18 -5.27
CA VAL A 53 11.15 -6.11 -3.88
C VAL A 53 10.50 -7.43 -3.49
N ASP A 54 10.79 -7.90 -2.28
CA ASP A 54 10.11 -9.06 -1.71
C ASP A 54 8.63 -8.73 -1.41
N GLU A 55 7.73 -9.38 -2.13
CA GLU A 55 6.28 -9.15 -2.02
C GLU A 55 5.77 -9.37 -0.59
N GLN A 56 6.26 -10.42 0.07
CA GLN A 56 5.80 -10.80 1.40
C GLN A 56 6.18 -9.74 2.44
N SER A 57 7.41 -9.25 2.38
CA SER A 57 7.90 -8.15 3.24
C SER A 57 7.14 -6.86 2.96
N PHE A 58 6.92 -6.52 1.69
CA PHE A 58 6.20 -5.32 1.29
C PHE A 58 4.74 -5.33 1.81
N ARG A 59 4.03 -6.45 1.63
CA ARG A 59 2.67 -6.63 2.17
C ARG A 59 2.64 -6.56 3.70
N ALA A 60 3.64 -7.15 4.37
CA ALA A 60 3.73 -7.06 5.83
C ALA A 60 3.85 -5.61 6.29
N ASP A 61 4.68 -4.79 5.62
CA ASP A 61 4.83 -3.38 5.97
C ASP A 61 3.59 -2.54 5.62
N LEU A 62 2.89 -2.86 4.53
CA LEU A 62 1.57 -2.26 4.25
C LEU A 62 0.56 -2.56 5.36
N HIS A 63 0.49 -3.81 5.82
CA HIS A 63 -0.38 -4.20 6.94
C HIS A 63 0.02 -3.49 8.24
N ARG A 64 1.33 -3.31 8.48
CA ARG A 64 1.83 -2.57 9.65
C ARG A 64 1.47 -1.10 9.57
N ALA A 65 1.54 -0.46 8.41
CA ALA A 65 1.14 0.93 8.23
C ALA A 65 -0.35 1.13 8.56
N ILE A 66 -1.22 0.26 8.05
CA ILE A 66 -2.67 0.31 8.31
C ILE A 66 -2.98 -0.04 9.77
N GLY A 67 -2.35 -1.08 10.32
CA GLY A 67 -2.49 -1.44 11.73
C GLY A 67 -1.98 -0.37 12.68
N ALA A 68 -0.95 0.38 12.28
CA ALA A 68 -0.45 1.54 13.00
C ALA A 68 -1.41 2.73 12.96
N GLN A 69 -2.28 2.84 11.94
CA GLN A 69 -3.39 3.82 11.79
C GLN A 69 -4.70 3.37 12.48
N LEU A 70 -4.90 2.07 12.70
CA LEU A 70 -5.97 1.58 13.57
C LEU A 70 -5.72 1.92 15.06
N ARG A 71 -4.51 2.37 15.41
CA ARG A 71 -4.09 2.76 16.77
C ARG A 71 -4.00 4.27 17.10
N PRO A 72 -4.09 5.27 16.19
CA PRO A 72 -4.16 6.69 16.53
C PRO A 72 -5.55 7.30 16.29
N SER A 73 -6.46 6.65 15.54
CA SER A 73 -7.78 7.21 15.20
C SER A 73 -8.94 6.74 16.11
N LEU A 74 -8.66 6.18 17.29
CA LEU A 74 -9.66 6.06 18.37
C LEU A 74 -9.81 7.36 19.18
N ASN A 75 -9.24 8.49 18.72
CA ASN A 75 -9.33 9.78 19.39
C ASN A 75 -9.84 10.92 18.49
N ARG A 76 -10.92 10.67 17.74
CA ARG A 76 -11.73 11.75 17.14
C ARG A 76 -12.94 12.06 18.02
N THR A 77 -12.70 12.61 19.20
CA THR A 77 -13.66 13.46 19.89
C THR A 77 -13.50 14.88 19.39
N SER A 78 -14.52 15.39 18.69
CA SER A 78 -15.14 16.72 18.83
C SER A 78 -16.06 17.02 17.65
#